data_AF-A0A3B9VGF5-F1
#
_entry.id   AF-A0A3B9VGF5-F1
#
_cell.length_a   1.000
_cell.length_b   1.000
_cell.length_c   1.000
_cell.angle_alpha   90.00
_cell.angle_beta   90.00
_cell.angle_gamma   90.00
#
_symmetry.space_group_name_H-M   'P 1'
#
loop_
_entity.id
_entity.type
_entity.pdbx_description
1 polymer ?
#
loop_
_entity_poly.entity_id
_entity_poly.type
_entity_poly.pdbx_seq_one_letter_code
_entity_poly.pdbx_strand_id
1 'polypeptide(L)'
;MYEYNSLYTIAESIITENTHGIVSQFSSPLITRNSITNNSGFGISNSTSSSSFIAENLIKGNGYDGIYTYASSPIIRENTVTMNGISNGMYDISSSTPNISFNVYDTIIGTTGVGQFNVKSDGSLAPAP
;
A
#
# COMPACT_ATOMS: atom_id res chain seq x y z
N MET A 1 24.23 -2.92 -18.87
CA MET A 1 22.82 -3.14 -18.50
C MET A 1 22.77 -2.94 -16.99
N TYR A 2 22.23 -1.82 -16.52
CA TYR A 2 22.07 -1.58 -15.09
C TYR A 2 20.69 -2.10 -14.69
N GLU A 3 20.64 -3.16 -13.88
CA GLU A 3 19.39 -3.55 -13.22
C GLU A 3 19.16 -2.61 -12.05
N TYR A 4 18.31 -1.60 -12.23
CA TYR A 4 17.81 -0.75 -11.14
C TYR A 4 16.72 -1.46 -10.30
N ASN A 5 16.51 -2.76 -10.48
CA ASN A 5 15.48 -3.54 -9.81
C ASN A 5 16.08 -4.49 -8.78
N SER A 6 16.43 -3.97 -7.60
CA SER A 6 16.67 -4.85 -6.45
C SER A 6 15.35 -5.49 -6.03
N LEU A 7 15.13 -6.74 -6.44
CA LEU A 7 14.02 -7.59 -6.00
C LEU A 7 14.39 -8.21 -4.66
N TYR A 8 14.08 -7.52 -3.56
CA TYR A 8 14.17 -8.11 -2.22
C TYR A 8 12.79 -8.37 -1.66
N THR A 9 12.70 -9.38 -0.79
CA THR A 9 11.45 -9.79 -0.17
C THR A 9 11.42 -9.33 1.28
N ILE A 10 10.34 -8.67 1.67
CA ILE A 10 9.98 -8.42 3.07
C ILE A 10 8.73 -9.24 3.34
N ALA A 11 8.86 -10.30 4.15
CA ALA A 11 7.75 -11.18 4.44
C ALA A 11 7.67 -11.58 5.90
N GLU A 12 6.46 -11.93 6.35
CA GLU A 12 6.18 -12.54 7.66
C GLU A 12 6.74 -11.74 8.85
N SER A 13 6.86 -10.42 8.68
CA SER A 13 7.46 -9.54 9.68
C SER A 13 6.42 -8.75 10.46
N ILE A 14 6.75 -8.42 11.71
CA ILE A 14 5.98 -7.46 12.54
C ILE A 14 6.75 -6.13 12.52
N ILE A 15 6.12 -5.08 11.99
CA ILE A 15 6.72 -3.76 11.79
C ILE A 15 5.85 -2.74 12.52
N THR A 16 6.30 -2.33 13.72
CA THR A 16 5.54 -1.47 14.62
C THR A 16 6.43 -0.45 15.30
N GLU A 17 5.85 0.67 15.74
CA GLU A 17 6.52 1.72 16.53
C GLU A 17 7.67 2.44 15.79
N ASN A 18 7.65 2.46 14.46
CA ASN A 18 8.62 3.19 13.64
C ASN A 18 8.06 4.53 13.15
N THR A 19 8.92 5.37 12.58
CA THR A 19 8.48 6.59 11.85
C THR A 19 7.68 6.25 10.61
N HIS A 20 8.12 5.27 9.83
CA HIS A 20 7.40 4.68 8.69
C HIS A 20 7.57 3.16 8.76
N GLY A 21 6.59 2.40 8.29
CA GLY A 21 6.69 0.95 8.27
C GLY A 21 7.69 0.46 7.22
N ILE A 22 7.33 0.57 5.93
CA ILE A 22 8.20 0.22 4.80
C ILE A 22 8.28 1.38 3.82
N VAL A 23 9.48 1.70 3.37
CA VAL A 23 9.72 2.70 2.33
C VAL A 23 10.41 2.04 1.14
N SER A 24 9.82 2.16 -0.04
CA SER A 24 10.36 1.70 -1.32
C SER A 24 10.53 2.89 -2.25
N GLN A 25 11.77 3.10 -2.71
CA GLN A 25 12.17 4.16 -3.63
C GLN A 25 13.13 3.56 -4.65
N PHE A 26 12.86 3.75 -5.95
CA PHE A 26 13.62 3.13 -7.03
C PHE A 26 13.79 1.61 -6.85
N SER A 27 12.76 0.94 -6.32
CA SER A 27 12.84 -0.49 -6.02
C SER A 27 11.54 -1.23 -6.32
N SER A 28 11.63 -2.55 -6.48
CA SER A 28 10.49 -3.40 -6.82
C SER A 28 10.35 -4.58 -5.85
N PRO A 29 10.33 -4.36 -4.52
CA PRO A 29 10.27 -5.45 -3.55
C PRO A 29 8.95 -6.21 -3.58
N LEU A 30 9.02 -7.47 -3.16
CA LEU A 30 7.86 -8.25 -2.73
C LEU A 30 7.63 -7.97 -1.25
N ILE A 31 6.49 -7.39 -0.91
CA ILE A 31 6.09 -7.08 0.47
C ILE A 31 4.85 -7.93 0.76
N THR A 32 4.99 -9.00 1.54
CA THR A 32 3.89 -9.94 1.73
C THR A 32 3.74 -10.52 3.13
N ARG A 33 2.50 -10.75 3.57
CA ARG A 33 2.19 -11.41 4.86
C ARG A 33 2.84 -10.72 6.07
N ASN A 34 3.01 -9.40 6.01
CA ASN A 34 3.52 -8.61 7.14
C ASN A 34 2.37 -8.01 7.97
N SER A 35 2.65 -7.77 9.25
CA SER A 35 1.82 -6.95 10.14
C SER A 35 2.48 -5.59 10.35
N ILE A 36 1.98 -4.55 9.68
CA ILE A 36 2.53 -3.20 9.67
C ILE A 36 1.58 -2.27 10.40
N THR A 37 1.88 -2.02 11.67
CA THR A 37 0.90 -1.40 12.57
C THR A 37 1.50 -0.33 13.46
N ASN A 38 0.71 0.67 13.86
CA ASN A 38 1.09 1.65 14.89
C ASN A 38 2.43 2.37 14.62
N ASN A 39 2.79 2.59 13.36
CA ASN A 39 3.91 3.46 12.99
C ASN A 39 3.41 4.91 12.92
N SER A 40 4.25 5.89 13.24
CA SER A 40 3.79 7.29 13.37
C SER A 40 3.52 8.01 12.05
N GLY A 41 3.98 7.46 10.93
CA GLY A 41 3.74 7.97 9.57
C GLY A 41 3.07 6.92 8.67
N PHE A 42 3.51 6.78 7.41
CA PHE A 42 2.96 5.81 6.47
C PHE A 42 3.20 4.36 6.91
N GLY A 43 2.22 3.48 6.63
CA GLY A 43 2.41 2.04 6.71
C GLY A 43 3.41 1.56 5.66
N ILE A 44 3.06 1.74 4.38
CA ILE A 44 3.94 1.52 3.24
C ILE A 44 3.98 2.79 2.38
N SER A 45 5.17 3.30 2.10
CA SER A 45 5.41 4.36 1.11
C SER A 45 6.10 3.77 -0.12
N ASN A 46 5.40 3.75 -1.26
CA ASN A 46 5.89 3.25 -2.53
C ASN A 46 6.04 4.40 -3.54
N SER A 47 7.23 4.97 -3.64
CA SER A 47 7.46 6.18 -4.41
C SER A 47 8.56 6.06 -5.44
N THR A 48 8.56 6.98 -6.41
CA THR A 48 9.67 7.26 -7.32
C THR A 48 10.10 6.04 -8.14
N SER A 49 9.33 5.73 -9.18
CA SER A 49 9.59 4.64 -10.13
C SER A 49 9.68 3.26 -9.48
N SER A 50 8.97 3.05 -8.37
CA SER A 50 8.89 1.76 -7.70
C SER A 50 7.76 0.90 -8.29
N SER A 51 7.96 -0.42 -8.41
CA SER A 51 6.97 -1.37 -8.94
C SER A 51 6.81 -2.57 -7.99
N SER A 52 6.52 -2.27 -6.72
CA SER A 52 6.40 -3.31 -5.70
C SER A 52 5.19 -4.21 -5.88
N PHE A 53 5.32 -5.46 -5.43
CA PHE A 53 4.19 -6.36 -5.23
C PHE A 53 3.83 -6.38 -3.76
N ILE A 54 2.70 -5.78 -3.40
CA ILE A 54 2.22 -5.61 -2.02
C ILE A 54 0.99 -6.50 -1.84
N ALA A 55 1.14 -7.62 -1.13
CA ALA A 55 0.07 -8.58 -1.00
C ALA A 55 -0.08 -9.23 0.37
N GLU A 56 -1.32 -9.51 0.78
CA GLU A 56 -1.61 -10.27 2.01
C GLU A 56 -1.08 -9.61 3.30
N ASN A 57 -0.91 -8.27 3.32
CA ASN A 57 -0.44 -7.56 4.51
C ASN A 57 -1.62 -7.03 5.35
N LEU A 58 -1.41 -7.00 6.66
CA LEU A 58 -2.24 -6.26 7.60
C LEU A 58 -1.59 -4.89 7.84
N ILE A 59 -2.26 -3.81 7.45
CA ILE A 59 -1.75 -2.43 7.53
C ILE A 59 -2.75 -1.58 8.31
N LYS A 60 -2.45 -1.31 9.58
CA LYS A 60 -3.45 -0.76 10.49
C LYS A 60 -2.90 0.18 11.55
N GLY A 61 -3.62 1.25 11.87
CA GLY A 61 -3.25 2.12 13.00
C GLY A 61 -2.03 2.99 12.72
N ASN A 62 -1.59 3.13 11.47
CA ASN A 62 -0.43 3.98 11.15
C ASN A 62 -0.86 5.46 11.09
N GLY A 63 0.03 6.37 11.44
CA GLY A 63 -0.29 7.78 11.66
C GLY A 63 -0.65 8.56 10.40
N TYR A 64 -0.18 8.14 9.22
CA TYR A 64 -0.57 8.68 7.90
C TYR A 64 -1.29 7.59 7.08
N ASP A 65 -1.20 7.60 5.75
CA ASP A 65 -1.87 6.61 4.89
C ASP A 65 -1.33 5.20 5.14
N GLY A 66 -2.20 4.20 5.00
CA GLY A 66 -1.79 2.80 5.10
C GLY A 66 -0.84 2.43 3.96
N ILE A 67 -1.25 2.72 2.72
CA ILE A 67 -0.37 2.58 1.55
C ILE A 67 -0.39 3.90 0.76
N TYR A 68 0.77 4.51 0.63
CA TYR A 68 0.97 5.72 -0.15
C TYR A 68 1.75 5.41 -1.43
N THR A 69 1.25 5.87 -2.57
CA THR A 69 1.86 5.67 -3.90
C THR A 69 2.10 7.02 -4.58
N TYR A 70 3.30 7.19 -5.15
CA TYR A 70 3.69 8.42 -5.83
C TYR A 70 4.62 8.13 -7.01
N ALA A 71 4.19 8.47 -8.22
CA ALA A 71 4.93 8.23 -9.46
C ALA A 71 5.46 6.78 -9.54
N SER A 72 4.59 5.81 -9.22
CA SER A 72 4.92 4.38 -9.11
C SER A 72 3.86 3.49 -9.74
N SER A 73 4.12 2.19 -9.87
CA SER A 73 3.17 1.25 -10.49
C SER A 73 3.08 -0.06 -9.72
N PRO A 74 2.76 -0.03 -8.41
CA PRO A 74 2.70 -1.23 -7.61
C PRO A 74 1.46 -2.07 -7.93
N ILE A 75 1.56 -3.37 -7.66
CA ILE A 75 0.40 -4.27 -7.54
C ILE A 75 0.05 -4.35 -6.06
N ILE A 76 -1.18 -3.99 -5.72
CA ILE A 76 -1.70 -3.95 -4.34
C ILE A 76 -2.91 -4.86 -4.27
N ARG A 77 -2.77 -6.05 -3.67
CA ARG A 77 -3.88 -7.02 -3.60
C ARG A 77 -3.98 -7.74 -2.29
N GLU A 78 -5.19 -8.13 -1.90
CA GLU A 78 -5.42 -9.01 -0.74
C GLU A 78 -4.89 -8.41 0.58
N ASN A 79 -4.72 -7.09 0.66
CA ASN A 79 -4.31 -6.42 1.89
C ASN A 79 -5.55 -5.99 2.70
N THR A 80 -5.37 -5.91 4.02
CA THR A 80 -6.33 -5.24 4.91
C THR A 80 -5.73 -3.91 5.36
N VAL A 81 -6.28 -2.79 4.89
CA VAL A 81 -5.76 -1.42 5.08
C VAL A 81 -6.79 -0.56 5.80
N THR A 82 -6.74 -0.54 7.13
CA THR A 82 -7.83 0.03 7.97
C THR A 82 -7.31 0.84 9.14
N MET A 83 -8.07 1.82 9.62
CA MET A 83 -7.76 2.66 10.77
C MET A 83 -6.37 3.32 10.68
N ASN A 84 -5.92 3.70 9.48
CA ASN A 84 -4.72 4.52 9.34
C ASN A 84 -5.10 6.00 9.48
N GLY A 85 -4.16 6.93 9.41
CA GLY A 85 -4.40 8.34 9.74
C GLY A 85 -5.02 9.17 8.61
N ILE A 86 -4.28 10.14 8.07
CA ILE A 86 -4.83 11.30 7.33
C ILE A 86 -5.87 10.94 6.24
N SER A 87 -5.66 9.90 5.41
CA SER A 87 -6.68 9.41 4.47
C SER A 87 -7.31 8.07 4.86
N ASN A 88 -6.96 7.51 6.02
CA ASN A 88 -7.34 6.21 6.57
C ASN A 88 -7.00 4.97 5.73
N GLY A 89 -6.60 5.11 4.46
CA GLY A 89 -6.44 3.96 3.56
C GLY A 89 -5.32 4.09 2.54
N MET A 90 -5.65 3.99 1.24
CA MET A 90 -4.68 3.99 0.14
C MET A 90 -4.73 5.30 -0.63
N TYR A 91 -3.57 5.87 -0.95
CA TYR A 91 -3.46 7.17 -1.62
C TYR A 91 -2.57 7.08 -2.87
N ASP A 92 -3.09 7.53 -4.01
CA ASP A 92 -2.37 7.64 -5.30
C ASP A 92 -2.32 9.09 -5.78
N ILE A 93 -1.10 9.59 -6.01
CA ILE A 93 -0.84 10.89 -6.64
C ILE A 93 0.24 10.87 -7.71
N SER A 94 0.08 11.80 -8.66
CA SER A 94 1.09 12.18 -9.66
C SER A 94 1.58 11.04 -10.55
N SER A 95 0.76 10.69 -11.55
CA SER A 95 1.08 9.74 -12.63
C SER A 95 1.35 8.28 -12.23
N SER A 96 1.07 7.89 -10.98
CA SER A 96 1.09 6.47 -10.64
C SER A 96 -0.03 5.74 -11.39
N THR A 97 0.16 4.44 -11.60
CA THR A 97 -0.84 3.54 -12.18
C THR A 97 -0.84 2.22 -11.41
N PRO A 98 -1.26 2.22 -10.13
CA PRO A 98 -1.28 1.00 -9.34
C PRO A 98 -2.31 0.01 -9.89
N ASN A 99 -2.23 -1.26 -9.51
CA ASN A 99 -3.35 -2.19 -9.64
C ASN A 99 -3.84 -2.54 -8.24
N ILE A 100 -4.97 -1.98 -7.85
CA ILE A 100 -5.56 -2.13 -6.52
C ILE A 100 -6.77 -3.04 -6.65
N SER A 101 -6.65 -4.32 -6.26
CA SER A 101 -7.75 -5.29 -6.38
C SER A 101 -7.83 -6.19 -5.15
N PHE A 102 -9.00 -6.70 -4.79
CA PHE A 102 -9.16 -7.68 -3.69
C PHE A 102 -8.72 -7.18 -2.29
N ASN A 103 -8.67 -5.87 -2.06
CA ASN A 103 -8.29 -5.32 -0.74
C ASN A 103 -9.51 -5.04 0.12
N VAL A 104 -9.36 -5.15 1.44
CA VAL A 104 -10.29 -4.60 2.42
C VAL A 104 -9.72 -3.26 2.90
N TYR A 105 -10.48 -2.17 2.82
CA TYR A 105 -9.93 -0.83 3.03
C TYR A 105 -10.93 0.18 3.61
N ASP A 106 -10.47 1.23 4.30
CA ASP A 106 -11.36 2.31 4.77
C ASP A 106 -11.67 3.32 3.66
N THR A 107 -10.64 3.80 2.97
CA THR A 107 -10.78 4.72 1.82
C THR A 107 -9.68 4.49 0.79
N ILE A 108 -10.01 4.66 -0.49
CA ILE A 108 -9.02 4.79 -1.56
C ILE A 108 -9.19 6.19 -2.11
N ILE A 109 -8.10 6.96 -2.16
CA ILE A 109 -8.06 8.29 -2.76
C ILE A 109 -7.08 8.26 -3.92
N GLY A 110 -7.55 8.67 -5.09
CA GLY A 110 -6.83 8.59 -6.36
C GLY A 110 -7.80 8.25 -7.49
N THR A 111 -7.45 8.56 -8.73
CA THR A 111 -8.33 8.38 -9.90
C THR A 111 -7.87 7.28 -10.83
N THR A 112 -6.78 6.57 -10.52
CA THR A 112 -6.23 5.54 -11.39
C THR A 112 -6.04 4.23 -10.64
N GLY A 113 -6.10 3.11 -11.37
CA GLY A 113 -5.63 1.84 -10.85
C GLY A 113 -6.54 1.12 -9.86
N VAL A 114 -7.72 1.67 -9.53
CA VAL A 114 -8.73 0.98 -8.72
C VAL A 114 -9.36 -0.13 -9.56
N GLY A 115 -8.94 -1.37 -9.29
CA GLY A 115 -9.46 -2.58 -9.90
C GLY A 115 -10.70 -3.12 -9.18
N GLN A 116 -11.08 -4.34 -9.53
CA GLN A 116 -12.30 -4.98 -9.03
C GLN A 116 -12.11 -5.65 -7.66
N PHE A 117 -13.23 -6.00 -7.03
CA PHE A 117 -13.31 -6.82 -5.82
C PHE A 117 -12.66 -6.21 -4.56
N ASN A 118 -12.38 -4.90 -4.56
CA ASN A 118 -12.09 -4.22 -3.31
C ASN A 118 -13.37 -4.10 -2.49
N VAL A 119 -13.25 -4.17 -1.16
CA VAL A 119 -14.37 -4.11 -0.23
C VAL A 119 -14.08 -3.04 0.82
N LYS A 120 -15.02 -2.14 1.08
CA LYS A 120 -14.85 -1.19 2.18
C LYS A 120 -14.99 -1.89 3.52
N SER A 121 -14.15 -1.53 4.48
CA SER A 121 -14.12 -2.10 5.83
C SER A 121 -15.40 -1.87 6.62
N ASP A 122 -16.17 -0.83 6.28
CA ASP A 122 -17.47 -0.51 6.86
C ASP A 122 -18.64 -1.31 6.26
N GLY A 123 -18.35 -2.18 5.28
CA GLY A 123 -19.35 -3.01 4.58
C GLY A 123 -20.16 -2.25 3.52
N SER A 124 -19.90 -0.97 3.28
CA SER A 124 -20.51 -0.23 2.18
C SER A 124 -19.94 -0.64 0.83
N LEU A 125 -20.68 -0.35 -0.24
CA LEU A 125 -20.24 -0.70 -1.58
C LEU A 125 -18.95 0.04 -1.93
N ALA A 126 -17.97 -0.70 -2.45
CA ALA A 126 -16.81 -0.08 -3.08
C ALA A 126 -17.24 0.73 -4.31
N PRO A 127 -16.49 1.80 -4.67
CA PRO A 127 -16.72 2.52 -5.91
C PRO A 127 -16.75 1.52 -7.08
N ALA A 128 -17.71 1.69 -7.98
CA ALA A 128 -17.69 0.96 -9.24
C ALA A 128 -16.42 1.35 -10.02
N PRO A 129 -15.78 0.41 -10.74
CA PRO A 129 -14.63 0.70 -11.60
C PRO A 129 -14.97 1.70 -12.71
#